data_AF-A0A2B4SA82-F1
#
_entry.id   AF-A0A2B4SA82-F1
#
_cell.length_a   1.000
_cell.length_b   1.000
_cell.length_c   1.000
_cell.angle_alpha   90.00
_cell.angle_beta   90.00
_cell.angle_gamma   90.00
#
_symmetry.space_group_name_H-M   'P 1'
#
loop_
_entity.id
_entity.type
_entity.pdbx_description
1 polymer ?
#
loop_
_entity_poly.entity_id
_entity_poly.type
_entity_poly.pdbx_seq_one_letter_code
_entity_poly.pdbx_strand_id
1 'polypeptide(L)'
;MRETCLFFSSEIPIFPIQFPYNFLAAQAAVHATVIFSAPDKNVNKRIEVVQNDLTKENVDAIVNAANSWLKHGGGVAGAIVKNGGYQIQTESDEYVAKHGPIKTGGIAVTKPGNLPCNIIIHAVVPPISL
;
A
#
# COMPACT_ATOMS: atom_id res chain seq x y z
N MET A 1 -18.60 -8.40 7.16
CA MET A 1 -17.25 -7.91 6.86
C MET A 1 -17.11 -7.97 5.35
N ARG A 2 -16.76 -6.88 4.67
CA ARG A 2 -16.66 -6.84 3.20
C ARG A 2 -15.18 -7.01 2.86
N GLU A 3 -14.69 -8.25 2.84
CA GLU A 3 -13.27 -8.60 2.63
C GLU A 3 -12.67 -7.89 1.41
N THR A 4 -12.14 -6.68 1.59
CA THR A 4 -11.66 -5.78 0.53
C THR A 4 -10.28 -5.29 0.93
N CYS A 5 -9.26 -5.74 0.20
CA CYS A 5 -7.86 -5.45 0.49
C CYS A 5 -7.21 -4.77 -0.71
N LEU A 6 -6.64 -3.58 -0.53
CA LEU A 6 -6.01 -2.81 -1.61
C LEU A 6 -4.50 -3.02 -1.66
N PHE A 7 -3.98 -3.40 -2.82
CA PHE A 7 -2.55 -3.58 -3.06
C PHE A 7 -1.99 -2.52 -4.00
N PHE A 8 -0.81 -2.03 -3.65
CA PHE A 8 0.01 -1.16 -4.48
C PHE A 8 1.17 -1.98 -5.09
N SER A 9 1.29 -1.97 -6.41
CA SER A 9 2.48 -2.46 -7.11
C SER A 9 3.21 -1.27 -7.74
N SER A 10 4.49 -1.11 -7.43
CA SER A 10 5.38 -0.15 -8.10
C SER A 10 5.76 -0.56 -9.52
N GLU A 11 5.39 -1.77 -9.96
CA GLU A 11 5.66 -2.28 -11.30
C GLU A 11 4.37 -2.84 -11.91
N ILE A 12 3.71 -2.01 -12.71
CA ILE A 12 2.91 -2.50 -13.84
C ILE A 12 3.75 -2.18 -15.06
N PRO A 13 4.13 -3.15 -15.91
CA PRO A 13 4.77 -2.83 -17.17
C PRO A 13 3.83 -1.90 -17.94
N ILE A 14 4.32 -0.70 -18.24
CA ILE A 14 3.73 0.21 -19.21
C ILE A 14 3.60 -0.53 -20.54
N PHE A 15 2.48 -1.23 -20.75
CA PHE A 15 2.02 -1.50 -22.11
C PHE A 15 1.82 -0.14 -22.78
N PRO A 16 2.25 0.04 -24.04
CA PRO A 16 2.16 1.33 -24.70
C PRO A 16 0.69 1.64 -24.99
N ILE A 17 0.00 2.25 -24.03
CA ILE A 17 -1.30 2.85 -24.27
C ILE A 17 -1.02 4.27 -24.73
N GLN A 18 -1.00 4.45 -26.04
CA GLN A 18 -0.79 5.74 -26.68
C GLN A 18 -2.07 6.56 -26.51
N PHE A 19 -2.06 7.52 -25.58
CA PHE A 19 -3.11 8.54 -25.48
C PHE A 19 -2.64 9.85 -26.11
N PRO A 20 -3.54 10.58 -26.80
CA PRO A 20 -3.22 11.89 -27.35
C PRO A 20 -3.17 12.91 -26.21
N TYR A 21 -2.41 13.99 -26.43
CA TYR A 21 -2.29 15.21 -25.63
C TYR A 21 -1.06 15.29 -24.69
N ASN A 22 -0.23 16.28 -25.01
CA ASN A 22 0.96 16.70 -24.29
C ASN A 22 0.56 17.34 -22.95
N PHE A 23 0.99 16.77 -21.83
CA PHE A 23 1.01 17.46 -20.54
C PHE A 23 2.38 17.30 -19.88
N LEU A 24 3.05 18.41 -19.59
CA LEU A 24 4.33 18.48 -18.89
C LEU A 24 4.11 18.82 -17.41
N ALA A 25 4.76 18.01 -16.56
CA ALA A 25 5.17 18.23 -15.16
C ALA A 25 4.09 18.43 -14.06
N ALA A 26 3.90 17.39 -13.24
CA ALA A 26 3.93 17.48 -11.77
C ALA A 26 3.98 16.07 -11.16
N GLN A 27 4.80 15.90 -10.12
CA GLN A 27 4.95 14.71 -9.29
C GLN A 27 3.62 14.30 -8.66
N ALA A 28 2.80 13.52 -9.37
CA ALA A 28 1.61 12.88 -8.83
C ALA A 28 1.75 11.39 -9.11
N ALA A 29 2.00 10.63 -8.05
CA ALA A 29 2.13 9.19 -8.07
C ALA A 29 0.79 8.56 -8.53
N VAL A 30 0.59 8.46 -9.84
CA VAL A 30 -0.53 7.74 -10.45
C VAL A 30 -0.27 6.25 -10.25
N HIS A 31 -0.99 5.62 -9.33
CA HIS A 31 -0.80 4.19 -9.10
C HIS A 31 -2.12 3.44 -9.06
N ALA A 32 -2.12 2.33 -9.79
CA ALA A 32 -3.19 1.37 -9.83
C ALA A 32 -3.25 0.64 -8.49
N THR A 33 -4.46 0.56 -7.95
CA THR A 33 -4.77 -0.17 -6.73
C THR A 33 -5.56 -1.41 -7.11
N VAL A 34 -5.11 -2.57 -6.61
CA VAL A 34 -5.77 -3.87 -6.86
C VAL A 34 -6.52 -4.30 -5.61
N ILE A 35 -7.84 -4.46 -5.72
CA ILE A 35 -8.69 -4.99 -4.64
C ILE A 35 -8.64 -6.53 -4.67
N PHE A 36 -8.25 -7.18 -3.58
CA PHE A 36 -8.41 -8.62 -3.35
C PHE A 36 -9.41 -8.91 -2.23
N SER A 37 -10.23 -9.93 -2.46
CA SER A 37 -11.09 -10.59 -1.47
C SER A 37 -10.62 -12.05 -1.32
N ALA A 38 -10.64 -12.62 -0.12
CA ALA A 38 -9.91 -13.83 0.25
C ALA A 38 -10.36 -15.09 -0.52
N PRO A 39 -9.53 -16.17 -0.57
CA PRO A 39 -9.81 -17.32 -1.42
C PRO A 39 -10.79 -18.31 -0.77
N ASP A 40 -12.09 -18.06 -0.87
CA ASP A 40 -13.13 -19.09 -0.68
C ASP A 40 -13.62 -19.61 -2.05
N LYS A 41 -13.90 -20.91 -2.15
CA LYS A 41 -14.44 -21.57 -3.35
C LYS A 41 -15.93 -21.27 -3.56
N ASN A 42 -16.60 -20.70 -2.56
CA ASN A 42 -18.04 -20.35 -2.58
C ASN A 42 -18.32 -18.83 -2.60
N VAL A 43 -17.30 -17.98 -2.70
CA VAL A 43 -17.46 -16.51 -2.76
C VAL A 43 -17.20 -16.03 -4.18
N ASN A 44 -18.13 -15.24 -4.73
CA ASN A 44 -17.90 -14.48 -5.96
C ASN A 44 -16.76 -13.49 -5.72
N LYS A 45 -15.55 -13.82 -6.17
CA LYS A 45 -14.37 -12.96 -6.05
C LYS A 45 -14.46 -11.84 -7.09
N ARG A 46 -14.18 -10.62 -6.64
CA ARG A 46 -14.16 -9.42 -7.48
C ARG A 46 -12.77 -8.81 -7.43
N ILE A 47 -12.14 -8.69 -8.59
CA ILE A 47 -10.87 -7.99 -8.75
C ILE A 47 -11.18 -6.71 -9.52
N GLU A 48 -10.68 -5.60 -9.00
CA GLU A 48 -10.75 -4.30 -9.66
C GLU A 48 -9.38 -3.70 -9.81
N VAL A 49 -9.18 -2.97 -10.90
CA VAL A 49 -8.04 -2.10 -11.12
C VAL A 49 -8.57 -0.69 -11.06
N VAL A 50 -8.15 0.06 -10.04
CA VAL A 50 -8.61 1.43 -9.81
C VAL A 50 -7.40 2.36 -9.80
N GLN A 51 -7.44 3.44 -10.55
CA GLN A 51 -6.42 4.49 -10.49
C GLN A 51 -6.92 5.59 -9.54
N ASN A 52 -6.45 5.57 -8.30
CA ASN A 52 -6.84 6.55 -7.29
C ASN A 52 -5.76 6.73 -6.22
N ASP A 53 -5.98 7.66 -5.29
CA ASP A 53 -5.17 7.84 -4.08
C ASP A 53 -5.56 6.78 -3.02
N LEU A 54 -4.68 5.79 -2.82
CA LEU A 54 -4.84 4.71 -1.84
C LEU A 54 -5.23 5.21 -0.45
N THR A 55 -4.75 6.39 -0.05
CA THR A 55 -4.98 6.94 1.30
C THR A 55 -6.40 7.47 1.51
N LYS A 56 -7.22 7.54 0.45
CA LYS A 56 -8.61 8.00 0.51
C LYS A 56 -9.63 6.88 0.39
N GLU A 57 -9.18 5.65 0.17
CA GLU A 57 -10.05 4.52 -0.12
C GLU A 57 -10.69 3.94 1.15
N ASN A 58 -12.01 3.79 1.10
CA ASN A 58 -12.79 3.27 2.22
C ASN A 58 -12.91 1.73 2.15
N VAL A 59 -11.94 1.04 2.74
CA VAL A 59 -11.80 -0.43 2.65
C VAL A 59 -11.41 -1.05 3.99
N ASP A 60 -11.51 -2.38 4.10
CA ASP A 60 -11.13 -3.07 5.34
C ASP A 60 -9.62 -2.98 5.60
N ALA A 61 -8.79 -3.12 4.56
CA ALA A 61 -7.34 -3.05 4.69
C ALA A 61 -6.66 -2.43 3.48
N ILE A 62 -5.60 -1.67 3.71
CA ILE A 62 -4.64 -1.27 2.67
C ILE A 62 -3.31 -1.99 2.88
N VAL A 63 -2.61 -2.31 1.78
CA VAL A 63 -1.30 -2.95 1.80
C VAL A 63 -0.23 -1.96 1.35
N ASN A 64 0.75 -1.74 2.22
CA ASN A 64 1.93 -0.93 1.94
C ASN A 64 3.12 -1.83 1.58
N ALA A 65 3.77 -1.55 0.44
CA ALA A 65 5.07 -2.12 0.12
C ALA A 65 6.14 -1.47 1.00
N ALA A 66 6.65 -2.22 1.97
CA ALA A 66 7.53 -1.71 3.01
C ALA A 66 8.97 -2.23 2.86
N ASN A 67 9.92 -1.49 3.44
CA ASN A 67 11.26 -2.00 3.70
C ASN A 67 11.30 -2.75 5.05
N SER A 68 12.37 -3.53 5.27
CA SER A 68 12.56 -4.34 6.49
C SER A 68 12.55 -3.55 7.80
N TRP A 69 12.78 -2.24 7.75
CA TRP A 69 12.81 -1.36 8.92
C TRP A 69 11.51 -0.59 9.15
N LEU A 70 10.49 -0.83 8.32
CA LEU A 70 9.21 -0.12 8.34
C LEU A 70 9.36 1.41 8.38
N LYS A 71 10.38 1.94 7.69
CA LYS A 71 10.58 3.39 7.58
C LYS A 71 9.82 3.95 6.39
N HIS A 72 8.78 4.72 6.65
CA HIS A 72 7.83 5.20 5.65
C HIS A 72 8.19 6.60 5.14
N GLY A 73 9.36 6.72 4.50
CA GLY A 73 9.96 8.02 4.16
C GLY A 73 9.58 8.63 2.80
N GLY A 74 8.92 7.89 1.91
CA GLY A 74 8.65 8.35 0.55
C GLY A 74 7.65 7.49 -0.21
N GLY A 75 7.32 7.90 -1.44
CA GLY A 75 6.33 7.22 -2.28
C GLY A 75 4.96 7.08 -1.59
N VAL A 76 4.30 5.94 -1.77
CA VAL A 76 3.02 5.64 -1.12
C VAL A 76 3.17 5.42 0.38
N ALA A 77 4.28 4.83 0.86
CA ALA A 77 4.53 4.70 2.29
C ALA A 77 4.56 6.08 2.98
N GLY A 78 5.23 7.07 2.36
CA GLY A 78 5.23 8.45 2.84
C GLY A 78 3.85 9.10 2.80
N ALA A 79 3.06 8.85 1.76
CA ALA A 79 1.68 9.33 1.67
C ALA A 79 0.79 8.75 2.79
N ILE A 80 0.95 7.46 3.11
CA ILE A 80 0.25 6.79 4.20
C ILE A 80 0.53 7.47 5.54
N VAL A 81 1.79 7.75 5.88
CA VAL A 81 2.11 8.46 7.14
C VAL A 81 1.66 9.92 7.11
N LYS A 82 1.79 10.60 5.96
CA LYS A 82 1.37 11.99 5.81
C LYS A 82 -0.15 12.16 6.04
N ASN A 83 -0.96 11.29 5.45
CA ASN A 83 -2.42 11.40 5.49
C ASN A 83 -3.04 10.63 6.67
N GLY A 84 -2.41 9.53 7.09
CA GLY A 84 -2.84 8.72 8.23
C GLY A 84 -2.32 9.20 9.59
N GLY A 85 -1.31 10.06 9.61
CA GLY A 85 -0.72 10.60 10.83
C GLY A 85 0.52 9.85 11.30
N TYR A 86 1.42 10.57 12.00
CA TYR A 86 2.74 10.05 12.40
C TYR A 86 2.68 8.86 13.36
N GLN A 87 1.55 8.64 14.05
CA GLN A 87 1.32 7.46 14.90
C GLN A 87 1.54 6.14 14.17
N ILE A 88 1.34 6.08 12.85
CA ILE A 88 1.63 4.88 12.04
C ILE A 88 3.13 4.57 12.02
N GLN A 89 3.97 5.61 11.89
CA GLN A 89 5.42 5.45 11.99
C GLN A 89 5.83 5.09 13.42
N THR A 90 5.18 5.67 14.44
CA THR A 90 5.43 5.31 15.84
C THR A 90 5.15 3.83 16.11
N GLU A 91 3.98 3.30 15.70
CA GLU A 91 3.66 1.88 15.86
C GLU A 91 4.62 0.97 15.08
N SER A 92 5.06 1.41 13.90
CA SER A 92 6.06 0.69 13.10
C SER A 92 7.44 0.64 13.79
N ASP A 93 7.86 1.76 14.39
CA ASP A 93 9.11 1.87 15.11
C ASP A 93 9.11 1.02 16.38
N GLU A 94 8.00 1.03 17.13
CA GLU A 94 7.78 0.16 18.28
C GLU A 94 7.79 -1.33 17.90
N TYR A 95 7.16 -1.68 16.78
CA TYR A 95 7.17 -3.04 16.26
C TYR A 95 8.61 -3.51 15.99
N VAL A 96 9.40 -2.71 15.27
CA VAL A 96 10.78 -3.04 14.91
C VAL A 96 11.69 -3.04 16.14
N ALA A 97 11.49 -2.12 17.10
CA ALA A 97 12.24 -2.13 18.35
C ALA A 97 12.02 -3.42 19.16
N LYS A 98 10.80 -3.97 19.12
CA LYS A 98 10.44 -5.19 19.86
C LYS A 98 10.82 -6.49 19.13
N HIS A 99 10.70 -6.53 17.81
CA HIS A 99 10.84 -7.78 17.03
C HIS A 99 12.06 -7.80 16.11
N GLY A 100 12.77 -6.68 15.98
CA GLY A 100 13.82 -6.49 14.99
C GLY A 100 13.28 -6.22 13.57
N PRO A 101 14.18 -6.07 12.59
CA PRO A 101 13.79 -5.87 11.20
C PRO A 101 13.09 -7.10 10.62
N ILE A 102 12.12 -6.86 9.74
CA ILE A 102 11.29 -7.91 9.13
C ILE A 102 11.98 -8.44 7.88
N LYS A 103 12.04 -9.77 7.74
CA LYS A 103 12.59 -10.43 6.55
C LYS A 103 11.66 -10.23 5.35
N THR A 104 12.22 -10.19 4.14
CA THR A 104 11.46 -10.19 2.89
C THR A 104 10.43 -11.32 2.86
N GLY A 105 9.21 -10.99 2.40
CA GLY A 105 8.04 -11.88 2.43
C GLY A 105 7.30 -11.88 3.77
N GLY A 106 7.87 -11.28 4.81
CA GLY A 106 7.20 -11.04 6.09
C GLY A 106 6.26 -9.85 6.06
N ILE A 107 5.41 -9.74 7.09
CA ILE A 107 4.46 -8.65 7.25
C ILE A 107 4.49 -8.06 8.68
N ALA A 108 4.09 -6.80 8.80
CA ALA A 108 3.62 -6.21 10.05
C ALA A 108 2.25 -5.55 9.84
N VAL A 109 1.49 -5.40 10.92
CA VAL A 109 0.17 -4.76 10.88
C VAL A 109 0.16 -3.60 11.87
N THR A 110 -0.31 -2.44 11.43
CA THR A 110 -0.53 -1.27 12.28
C THR A 110 -1.98 -0.81 12.20
N LYS A 111 -2.35 0.06 13.13
CA LYS A 111 -3.58 0.85 13.01
C LYS A 111 -3.48 1.82 11.82
N PRO A 112 -4.64 2.23 11.27
CA PRO A 112 -4.73 3.08 10.08
C PRO A 112 -4.53 4.57 10.37
N GLY A 113 -4.43 4.95 11.65
CA GLY A 113 -4.45 6.35 12.06
C GLY A 113 -5.72 7.05 11.60
N ASN A 114 -5.58 8.08 10.77
CA ASN A 114 -6.69 8.87 10.21
C ASN A 114 -7.18 8.35 8.84
N LEU A 115 -6.60 7.28 8.29
CA LEU A 115 -7.03 6.75 7.00
C LEU A 115 -8.41 6.10 7.11
N PRO A 116 -9.24 6.18 6.05
CA PRO A 116 -10.56 5.56 6.02
C PRO A 116 -10.50 4.04 5.81
N CYS A 117 -9.55 3.34 6.43
CA CYS A 117 -9.49 1.88 6.44
C CYS A 117 -9.44 1.34 7.87
N ASN A 118 -9.58 0.03 8.07
CA ASN A 118 -9.55 -0.54 9.43
C ASN A 118 -8.14 -0.89 9.88
N ILE A 119 -7.27 -1.34 8.96
CA ILE A 119 -5.87 -1.73 9.23
C ILE A 119 -4.95 -1.43 8.06
N ILE A 120 -3.65 -1.36 8.34
CA ILE A 120 -2.59 -1.32 7.33
C ILE A 120 -1.74 -2.59 7.44
N ILE A 121 -1.56 -3.29 6.33
CA ILE A 121 -0.65 -4.43 6.22
C ILE A 121 0.63 -3.96 5.53
N HIS A 122 1.75 -3.99 6.23
CA HIS A 122 3.07 -3.66 5.69
C HIS A 122 3.76 -4.93 5.21
N ALA A 123 3.77 -5.15 3.90
CA ALA A 123 4.43 -6.31 3.29
C ALA A 123 5.86 -5.96 2.89
N VAL A 124 6.85 -6.69 3.43
CA VAL A 124 8.25 -6.42 3.13
C VAL A 124 8.64 -7.06 1.81
N VAL A 125 9.02 -6.22 0.86
CA VAL A 125 9.47 -6.62 -0.48
C VAL A 125 11.00 -6.70 -0.54
N PRO A 126 11.59 -7.41 -1.53
CA PRO A 126 13.02 -7.37 -1.74
C PRO A 126 13.52 -5.93 -1.93
N PRO A 127 14.76 -5.60 -1.48
CA PRO A 127 15.36 -4.31 -1.80
C PRO A 127 15.52 -4.17 -3.32
N ILE A 128 15.29 -2.97 -3.83
CA ILE A 128 15.56 -2.65 -5.23
C ILE A 128 17.07 -2.80 -5.44
N SER A 129 17.46 -3.75 -6.28
CA SER A 129 18.84 -3.86 -6.76
C SER A 129 19.00 -2.87 -7.90
N LEU A 130 19.66 -1.74 -7.66
CA LEU A 130 20.12 -0.82 -8.69
C LEU A 130 21.42 -1.30 -9.31
#